data_AF-A0ABD1C5C9-F1
#
_entry.id   AF-A0ABD1C5C9-F1
#
_cell.length_a   1.000
_cell.length_b   1.000
_cell.length_c   1.000
_cell.angle_alpha   90.00
_cell.angle_beta   90.00
_cell.angle_gamma   90.00
#
_symmetry.space_group_name_H-M   'P 1'
#
loop_
_entity.id
_entity.type
_entity.pdbx_description
1 polymer ?
#
loop_
_entity_poly.entity_id
_entity_poly.type
_entity_poly.pdbx_seq_one_letter_code
_entity_poly.pdbx_strand_id
1 'polypeptide(L)'
;MISWLMIPWNQISRIVCGCFFSDRNYIHMMKANLDALQKTLQELENGRDDLLGRVAIEEDRGLQRLAQVEGWLIRVETVGSHVNDLLKDGSAETERLCLFGYFSNDCITSYNYGVQVSKRLEEVKELLSKKGDFAVVAKKIPVSKAEKMHIETTVGLDTMVEMAWNSLMNDERRILGLYGMGGVGKTALLTRINNKFVEEKNDFDVVIWVAVSKDFQNESIQDQILGRLLVDNEWKQATENEKASLINNNLKRKKFVLLLDDLWSKVDLNKIGVPAPTRENESKIVFTARSKEICNYMISDQQIKVDCLSPDEAWELFRIAIGEIPLENHQDIPRLARKIVKKCCGLPLALSVIGKNMAYKEDVHEWRHAIDVLNSAGHEFPGMEEKVLPILKFSYDNLKDVEVKLCFLYCSLFPKDFEIEKETLIEYWICQGFINANKYEDGGTNQGYDIIGLLVRAHLLIDCEVKTKVKMHDVICDMALWVESGFRKQQETIFVKSGAHVRQIPNAINWEIVRRMSLTNTQIKKISCNPSCPNLSTLLIRQNSELEVISVGFFRFMPQLVVLDLSENWVLTGLLRT
;
A
#
# COMPACT_ATOMS: atom_id res chain seq x y z
N MET A 1 2.84 80.80 -8.96
CA MET A 1 1.97 79.67 -9.36
C MET A 1 1.78 79.81 -10.86
N ILE A 2 2.35 79.01 -11.76
CA ILE A 2 2.65 77.58 -11.76
C ILE A 2 3.90 77.33 -12.62
N SER A 3 4.66 76.31 -12.21
CA SER A 3 5.87 75.76 -12.80
C SER A 3 5.65 75.12 -14.17
N TRP A 4 6.67 75.26 -15.02
CA TRP A 4 7.07 74.45 -16.17
C TRP A 4 6.52 73.01 -16.28
N LEU A 5 6.28 72.61 -17.54
CA LEU A 5 6.84 71.36 -18.07
C LEU A 5 7.44 71.65 -19.46
N MET A 6 8.69 72.12 -19.45
CA MET A 6 9.56 72.07 -20.61
C MET A 6 9.85 70.59 -20.88
N ILE A 7 9.29 70.05 -21.95
CA ILE A 7 9.80 68.80 -22.50
C ILE A 7 11.22 69.13 -23.00
N PRO A 8 12.28 68.46 -22.53
CA PRO A 8 13.65 68.76 -22.93
C PRO A 8 13.78 68.73 -24.46
N TRP A 9 14.39 69.75 -25.05
CA TRP A 9 14.63 69.84 -26.50
C TRP A 9 15.34 68.58 -27.05
N ASN A 10 16.16 67.92 -26.23
CA ASN A 10 16.81 66.64 -26.53
C ASN A 10 15.82 65.47 -26.72
N GLN A 11 14.66 65.51 -26.07
CA GLN A 11 13.61 64.49 -26.17
C GLN A 11 12.81 64.69 -27.46
N ILE A 12 12.45 65.94 -27.79
CA ILE A 12 11.80 66.30 -29.06
C ILE A 12 12.74 66.03 -30.24
N SER A 13 14.02 66.42 -30.13
CA SER A 13 15.05 66.13 -31.14
C SER A 13 15.24 64.64 -31.38
N ARG A 14 15.25 63.80 -30.33
CA ARG A 14 15.30 62.33 -30.49
C ARG A 14 14.07 61.75 -31.17
N ILE A 15 12.87 62.25 -30.85
CA ILE A 15 11.61 61.81 -31.47
C ILE A 15 11.60 62.20 -32.95
N VAL A 16 11.92 63.45 -33.27
CA VAL A 16 11.97 63.96 -34.65
C VAL A 16 13.07 63.24 -35.46
N CYS A 17 14.28 63.05 -34.92
CA CYS A 17 15.33 62.29 -35.62
C CYS A 17 14.98 60.80 -35.79
N GLY A 18 14.29 60.20 -34.81
CA GLY A 18 13.82 58.81 -34.88
C GLY A 18 12.71 58.58 -35.91
N CYS A 19 11.82 59.55 -36.11
CA CYS A 19 10.75 59.49 -37.11
C CYS A 19 11.25 59.68 -38.55
N PHE A 20 12.32 60.46 -38.78
CA PHE A 20 12.73 60.86 -40.13
C PHE A 20 14.00 60.19 -40.68
N PHE A 21 14.94 59.73 -39.83
CA PHE A 21 16.31 59.42 -40.29
C PHE A 21 16.95 58.14 -39.71
N SER A 22 16.18 57.25 -39.07
CA SER A 22 16.73 55.99 -38.54
C SER A 22 16.07 54.76 -39.18
N ASP A 23 16.85 53.71 -39.41
CA ASP A 23 16.38 52.37 -39.83
C ASP A 23 15.41 51.71 -38.84
N ARG A 24 15.05 52.40 -37.74
CA ARG A 24 14.10 52.01 -36.70
C ARG A 24 13.10 53.11 -36.41
N ASN A 25 12.37 53.57 -37.42
CA ASN A 25 11.18 54.38 -37.15
C ASN A 25 10.12 53.50 -36.45
N TYR A 26 10.05 53.60 -35.13
CA TYR A 26 9.13 52.79 -34.29
C TYR A 26 7.65 53.02 -34.61
N ILE A 27 7.27 54.18 -35.17
CA ILE A 27 5.90 54.46 -35.61
C ILE A 27 5.62 53.70 -36.91
N HIS A 28 6.51 53.80 -37.90
CA HIS A 28 6.38 53.08 -39.18
C HIS A 28 6.42 51.56 -38.99
N MET A 29 7.31 51.07 -38.13
CA MET A 29 7.45 49.64 -37.83
C MET A 29 6.39 49.11 -36.85
N MET A 30 5.58 49.97 -36.24
CA MET A 30 4.65 49.59 -35.15
C MET A 30 3.72 48.45 -35.56
N LYS A 31 3.08 48.57 -36.74
CA LYS A 31 2.14 47.57 -37.25
C LYS A 31 2.83 46.23 -37.53
N ALA A 32 3.96 46.27 -38.22
CA ALA A 32 4.75 45.07 -38.49
C ALA A 32 5.27 44.40 -37.21
N ASN A 33 5.68 45.18 -36.21
CA ASN A 33 6.14 44.66 -34.92
C ASN A 33 4.99 44.10 -34.08
N LEU A 34 3.77 44.65 -34.18
CA LEU A 34 2.57 44.10 -33.54
C LEU A 34 2.20 42.74 -34.14
N ASP A 35 2.15 42.65 -35.48
CA ASP A 35 1.87 41.39 -36.18
C ASP A 35 2.92 40.33 -35.83
N ALA A 36 4.20 40.73 -35.83
CA ALA A 36 5.30 39.85 -35.41
C ALA A 36 5.16 39.44 -33.93
N LEU A 37 4.81 40.36 -33.04
CA LEU A 37 4.65 40.09 -31.61
C LEU A 37 3.52 39.09 -31.36
N GLN A 38 2.37 39.27 -32.00
CA GLN A 38 1.24 38.35 -31.88
C GLN A 38 1.61 36.94 -32.38
N LYS A 39 2.26 36.84 -33.55
CA LYS A 39 2.70 35.55 -34.08
C LYS A 39 3.74 34.88 -33.19
N THR A 40 4.72 35.64 -32.73
CA THR A 40 5.81 35.14 -31.88
C THR A 40 5.28 34.71 -30.50
N LEU A 41 4.28 35.43 -29.96
CA LEU A 41 3.60 35.02 -28.73
C LEU A 41 2.86 33.69 -28.92
N GLN A 42 2.12 33.53 -30.02
CA GLN A 42 1.41 32.29 -30.32
C GLN A 42 2.38 31.09 -30.40
N GLU A 43 3.54 31.27 -31.03
CA GLU A 43 4.59 30.23 -31.08
C GLU A 43 5.12 29.87 -29.68
N LEU A 44 5.27 30.87 -28.80
CA LEU A 44 5.69 30.66 -27.41
C LEU A 44 4.62 29.92 -26.59
N GLU A 45 3.34 30.27 -26.76
CA GLU A 45 2.22 29.62 -26.08
C GLU A 45 2.04 28.17 -26.52
N ASN A 46 2.13 27.89 -27.84
CA ASN A 46 2.12 26.51 -28.33
C ASN A 46 3.27 25.69 -27.71
N GLY A 47 4.47 26.28 -27.64
CA GLY A 47 5.62 25.64 -27.00
C GLY A 47 5.47 25.41 -25.50
N ARG A 48 4.72 26.28 -24.80
CA ARG A 48 4.35 26.11 -23.39
C ARG A 48 3.38 24.95 -23.23
N ASP A 49 2.36 24.87 -24.07
CA ASP A 49 1.32 23.85 -23.96
C ASP A 49 1.87 22.45 -24.27
N ASP A 50 2.76 22.33 -25.25
CA ASP A 50 3.53 21.08 -25.50
C ASP A 50 4.36 20.66 -24.28
N LEU A 51 5.02 21.62 -23.63
CA LEU A 51 5.84 21.36 -22.45
C LEU A 51 4.97 20.92 -21.25
N LEU A 52 3.82 21.57 -21.05
CA LEU A 52 2.84 21.21 -20.03
C LEU A 52 2.31 19.79 -20.25
N GLY A 53 2.02 19.41 -21.50
CA GLY A 53 1.60 18.04 -21.83
C GLY A 53 2.66 17.00 -21.48
N ARG A 54 3.94 17.27 -21.79
CA ARG A 54 5.07 16.39 -21.41
C ARG A 54 5.26 16.31 -19.90
N VAL A 55 5.15 17.44 -19.20
CA VAL A 55 5.25 17.50 -17.74
C VAL A 55 4.11 16.71 -17.10
N ALA A 56 2.87 16.84 -17.58
CA ALA A 56 1.73 16.09 -17.09
C ALA A 56 1.95 14.57 -17.22
N ILE A 57 2.46 14.10 -18.36
CA ILE A 57 2.80 12.68 -18.56
C ILE A 57 3.82 12.18 -17.52
N GLU A 58 4.84 12.98 -17.20
CA GLU A 58 5.85 12.59 -16.22
C GLU A 58 5.35 12.74 -14.76
N GLU A 59 4.50 13.72 -14.48
CA GLU A 59 3.83 13.89 -13.17
C GLU A 59 2.84 12.75 -12.90
N ASP A 60 2.10 12.29 -13.91
CA ASP A 60 1.23 11.11 -13.85
C ASP A 60 2.02 9.82 -13.56
N ARG A 61 3.31 9.78 -13.92
CA ARG A 61 4.26 8.71 -13.57
C ARG A 61 4.87 8.88 -12.18
N GLY A 62 4.45 9.88 -11.40
CA GLY A 62 4.94 10.14 -10.05
C GLY A 62 6.29 10.87 -9.98
N LEU A 63 6.71 11.55 -11.06
CA LEU A 63 7.90 12.39 -11.06
C LEU A 63 7.55 13.83 -10.66
N GLN A 64 8.54 14.55 -10.13
CA GLN A 64 8.40 15.97 -9.79
C GLN A 64 9.00 16.84 -10.89
N ARG A 65 8.23 17.80 -11.38
CA ARG A 65 8.69 18.84 -12.31
C ARG A 65 9.96 19.54 -11.83
N LEU A 66 10.87 19.79 -12.77
CA LEU A 66 12.11 20.50 -12.47
C LEU A 66 11.84 21.99 -12.20
N ALA A 67 12.56 22.57 -11.22
CA ALA A 67 12.43 23.99 -10.88
C ALA A 67 12.72 24.94 -12.06
N GLN A 68 13.61 24.53 -12.98
CA GLN A 68 13.90 25.29 -14.20
C GLN A 68 12.70 25.34 -15.17
N VAL A 69 11.93 24.25 -15.25
CA VAL A 69 10.73 24.14 -16.07
C VAL A 69 9.64 25.01 -15.48
N GLU A 70 9.42 24.89 -14.17
CA GLU A 70 8.47 25.74 -13.43
C GLU A 70 8.78 27.23 -13.60
N GLY A 71 10.04 27.62 -13.38
CA GLY A 71 10.45 29.00 -13.55
C GLY A 71 10.32 29.52 -14.99
N TRP A 72 10.44 28.65 -16.00
CA TRP A 72 10.20 29.04 -17.40
C TRP A 72 8.70 29.22 -17.68
N LEU A 73 7.85 28.31 -17.20
CA LEU A 73 6.39 28.41 -17.34
C LEU A 73 5.85 29.71 -16.75
N ILE A 74 6.27 30.06 -15.51
CA ILE A 74 5.89 31.30 -14.84
C ILE A 74 6.31 32.53 -15.66
N ARG A 75 7.52 32.51 -16.24
CA ARG A 75 8.00 33.62 -17.08
C ARG A 75 7.19 33.77 -18.36
N VAL A 76 6.83 32.67 -19.01
CA VAL A 76 5.99 32.70 -20.23
C VAL A 76 4.61 33.26 -19.91
N GLU A 77 4.00 32.83 -18.81
CA GLU A 77 2.69 33.36 -18.37
C GLU A 77 2.76 34.86 -18.06
N THR A 78 3.81 35.30 -17.36
CA THR A 78 4.04 36.71 -17.01
C THR A 78 4.28 37.57 -18.26
N VAL A 79 5.07 37.10 -19.24
CA VAL A 79 5.29 37.84 -20.48
C VAL A 79 4.04 37.83 -21.35
N GLY A 80 3.33 36.71 -21.42
CA GLY A 80 2.07 36.58 -22.17
C GLY A 80 1.00 37.54 -21.66
N SER A 81 0.82 37.68 -20.34
CA SER A 81 -0.13 38.64 -19.77
C SER A 81 0.22 40.09 -20.14
N HIS A 82 1.49 40.49 -20.01
CA HIS A 82 1.95 41.82 -20.41
C HIS A 82 1.78 42.11 -21.90
N VAL A 83 2.00 41.11 -22.76
CA VAL A 83 1.80 41.26 -24.21
C VAL A 83 0.31 41.37 -24.53
N ASN A 84 -0.53 40.54 -23.91
CA ASN A 84 -1.98 40.59 -24.10
C ASN A 84 -2.58 41.92 -23.65
N ASP A 85 -2.08 42.50 -22.55
CA ASP A 85 -2.48 43.84 -22.14
C ASP A 85 -2.05 44.91 -23.15
N LEU A 86 -0.82 44.82 -23.67
CA LEU A 86 -0.34 45.72 -24.71
C LEU A 86 -1.17 45.61 -26.01
N LEU A 87 -1.53 44.39 -26.42
CA LEU A 87 -2.31 44.14 -27.64
C LEU A 87 -3.72 44.73 -27.60
N LYS A 88 -4.32 44.90 -26.40
CA LYS A 88 -5.66 45.54 -26.26
C LYS A 88 -5.66 46.98 -26.78
N ASP A 89 -4.55 47.70 -26.60
CA ASP A 89 -4.41 49.10 -27.03
C ASP A 89 -3.98 49.21 -28.51
N GLY A 90 -3.66 48.09 -29.16
CA GLY A 90 -3.08 48.07 -30.50
C GLY A 90 -3.99 48.60 -31.60
N SER A 91 -5.29 48.33 -31.54
CA SER A 91 -6.26 48.85 -32.52
C SER A 91 -6.32 50.39 -32.47
N ALA A 92 -6.47 50.96 -31.27
CA ALA A 92 -6.54 52.39 -31.06
C ALA A 92 -5.25 53.11 -31.50
N GLU A 93 -4.07 52.55 -31.25
CA GLU A 93 -2.80 53.14 -31.69
C GLU A 93 -2.57 53.01 -33.20
N THR A 94 -3.00 51.91 -33.82
CA THR A 94 -2.91 51.75 -35.28
C THR A 94 -3.87 52.68 -36.05
N GLU A 95 -5.04 52.99 -35.49
CA GLU A 95 -5.98 53.95 -36.07
C GLU A 95 -5.46 55.41 -36.03
N ARG A 96 -4.53 55.72 -35.13
CA ARG A 96 -3.89 57.05 -35.04
C ARG A 96 -2.85 57.29 -36.14
N LEU A 97 -2.43 56.25 -36.85
CA LEU A 97 -1.42 56.33 -37.91
C LEU A 97 -1.96 57.06 -39.16
N CYS A 98 -1.15 57.93 -39.73
CA CYS A 98 -1.44 58.71 -40.94
C CYS A 98 -0.25 58.64 -41.91
N LEU A 99 -0.44 59.10 -43.15
CA LEU A 99 0.61 59.15 -44.18
C LEU A 99 1.34 57.80 -44.34
N PHE A 100 0.57 56.74 -44.64
CA PHE A 100 1.08 55.37 -44.81
C PHE A 100 1.86 54.82 -43.59
N GLY A 101 1.58 55.33 -42.38
CA GLY A 101 2.20 54.86 -41.14
C GLY A 101 3.48 55.60 -40.74
N TYR A 102 3.92 56.61 -41.51
CA TYR A 102 5.10 57.40 -41.17
C TYR A 102 4.84 58.44 -40.07
N PHE A 103 3.58 58.80 -39.82
CA PHE A 103 3.17 59.81 -38.86
C PHE A 103 1.99 59.33 -38.02
N SER A 104 1.77 59.97 -36.86
CA SER A 104 0.61 59.72 -36.00
C SER A 104 -0.04 61.04 -35.59
N ASN A 105 -1.36 61.02 -35.41
CA ASN A 105 -2.12 62.13 -34.84
C ASN A 105 -1.68 62.47 -33.40
N ASP A 106 -1.02 61.52 -32.71
CA ASP A 106 -0.30 61.74 -31.45
C ASP A 106 1.08 61.05 -31.52
N CYS A 107 2.05 61.75 -32.10
CA CYS A 107 3.40 61.22 -32.35
C CYS A 107 4.14 60.79 -31.07
N ILE A 108 3.89 61.42 -29.91
CA ILE A 108 4.59 61.07 -28.67
C ILE A 108 4.05 59.74 -28.14
N THR A 109 2.72 59.61 -28.07
CA THR A 109 2.08 58.41 -27.55
C THR A 109 2.36 57.19 -28.45
N SER A 110 2.20 57.32 -29.78
CA SER A 110 2.45 56.21 -30.70
C SER A 110 3.94 55.84 -30.81
N TYR A 111 4.86 56.80 -30.65
CA TYR A 111 6.29 56.47 -30.54
C TYR A 111 6.59 55.63 -29.29
N ASN A 112 6.09 56.06 -28.13
CA ASN A 112 6.29 55.33 -26.88
C ASN A 112 5.65 53.94 -26.91
N TYR A 113 4.47 53.80 -27.53
CA TYR A 113 3.83 52.52 -27.73
C TYR A 113 4.65 51.62 -28.68
N GLY A 114 5.11 52.14 -29.83
CA GLY A 114 5.97 51.40 -30.76
C GLY A 114 7.29 50.91 -30.13
N VAL A 115 7.87 51.69 -29.22
CA VAL A 115 9.03 51.27 -28.41
C VAL A 115 8.67 50.11 -27.46
N GLN A 116 7.52 50.17 -26.80
CA GLN A 116 7.05 49.10 -25.92
C GLN A 116 6.80 47.81 -26.69
N VAL A 117 6.14 47.88 -27.85
CA VAL A 117 5.92 46.72 -28.74
C VAL A 117 7.25 46.10 -29.15
N SER A 118 8.20 46.93 -29.60
CA SER A 118 9.53 46.44 -29.99
C SER A 118 10.27 45.78 -28.82
N LYS A 119 10.17 46.33 -27.61
CA LYS A 119 10.82 45.77 -26.42
C LYS A 119 10.21 44.42 -26.04
N ARG A 120 8.87 44.32 -26.02
CA ARG A 120 8.17 43.06 -25.72
C ARG A 120 8.44 41.99 -26.78
N LEU A 121 8.54 42.38 -28.05
CA LEU A 121 8.89 41.45 -29.12
C LEU A 121 10.27 40.82 -28.89
N GLU A 122 11.26 41.61 -28.47
CA GLU A 122 12.58 41.06 -28.13
C GLU A 122 12.56 40.18 -26.88
N GLU A 123 11.75 40.52 -25.86
CA GLU A 123 11.57 39.66 -24.66
C GLU A 123 10.95 38.29 -25.02
N VAL A 124 9.94 38.25 -25.91
CA VAL A 124 9.33 36.99 -26.37
C VAL A 124 10.32 36.18 -27.21
N LYS A 125 11.07 36.82 -28.13
CA LYS A 125 12.13 36.15 -28.90
C LYS A 125 13.24 35.59 -28.01
N GLU A 126 13.61 36.31 -26.96
CA GLU A 126 14.58 35.85 -25.97
C GLU A 126 14.06 34.59 -25.24
N LEU A 127 12.79 34.55 -24.84
CA LEU A 127 12.20 33.35 -24.22
C LEU A 127 12.12 32.15 -25.17
N LEU A 128 11.82 32.39 -26.45
CA LEU A 128 11.81 31.35 -27.49
C LEU A 128 13.22 30.79 -27.75
N SER A 129 14.22 31.66 -27.87
CA SER A 129 15.62 31.23 -28.07
C SER A 129 16.20 30.54 -26.83
N LYS A 130 15.76 30.93 -25.63
CA LYS A 130 16.07 30.28 -24.35
C LYS A 130 15.13 29.13 -24.01
N LYS A 131 14.35 28.61 -24.97
CA LYS A 131 13.75 27.28 -24.86
C LYS A 131 14.92 26.30 -24.72
N GLY A 132 15.37 26.11 -23.48
CA GLY A 132 16.42 25.15 -23.16
C GLY A 132 16.00 23.80 -23.73
N ASP A 133 16.98 22.96 -24.05
CA ASP A 133 16.69 21.60 -24.44
C ASP A 133 16.05 20.90 -23.25
N PHE A 134 14.72 21.05 -23.10
CA PHE A 134 13.89 20.41 -22.09
C PHE A 134 13.73 18.94 -22.44
N ALA A 135 14.80 18.26 -22.84
CA ALA A 135 14.84 16.82 -23.07
C ALA A 135 14.36 16.08 -21.82
N VAL A 136 14.71 16.61 -20.63
CA VAL A 136 14.22 16.13 -19.32
C VAL A 136 13.41 17.23 -18.64
N VAL A 137 12.16 16.91 -18.28
CA VAL A 137 11.19 17.88 -17.71
C VAL A 137 10.87 17.65 -16.23
N ALA A 138 11.10 16.44 -15.74
CA ALA A 138 10.83 16.04 -14.37
C ALA A 138 11.96 15.16 -13.82
N LYS A 139 12.05 15.03 -12.50
CA LYS A 139 12.98 14.17 -11.78
C LYS A 139 12.24 13.27 -10.81
N LYS A 140 12.85 12.14 -10.44
CA LYS A 140 12.29 11.25 -9.40
C LYS A 140 12.13 12.04 -8.09
N ILE A 141 10.95 11.92 -7.47
CA ILE A 141 10.73 12.38 -6.09
C ILE A 141 11.74 11.62 -5.22
N PRO A 142 12.50 12.28 -4.32
CA PRO A 142 13.27 11.58 -3.33
C PRO A 142 12.30 10.71 -2.53
N VAL A 143 12.41 9.40 -2.65
CA VAL A 143 11.54 8.48 -1.92
C VAL A 143 11.61 8.87 -0.44
N SER A 144 10.46 9.05 0.20
CA SER A 144 10.45 9.42 1.62
C SER A 144 11.26 8.38 2.37
N LYS A 145 11.98 8.82 3.40
CA LYS A 145 12.86 7.94 4.17
C LYS A 145 12.11 6.78 4.82
N ALA A 146 10.91 7.02 5.33
CA ALA A 146 9.99 6.02 5.88
C ALA A 146 8.58 6.29 5.34
N GLU A 147 7.73 5.27 5.36
CA GLU A 147 6.34 5.36 4.93
C GLU A 147 5.45 5.24 6.17
N LYS A 148 4.52 6.18 6.36
CA LYS A 148 3.60 6.12 7.49
C LYS A 148 2.57 5.03 7.23
N MET A 149 2.51 4.06 8.13
CA MET A 149 1.55 2.97 8.07
C MET A 149 0.30 3.31 8.89
N HIS A 150 -0.86 2.91 8.39
CA HIS A 150 -2.09 3.00 9.15
C HIS A 150 -2.05 2.02 10.34
N ILE A 151 -2.45 2.49 11.51
CA ILE A 151 -2.57 1.66 12.71
C ILE A 151 -3.80 2.08 13.49
N GLU A 152 -4.58 1.11 13.94
CA GLU A 152 -5.71 1.36 14.85
C GLU A 152 -5.21 1.81 16.22
N THR A 153 -6.11 2.33 17.05
CA THR A 153 -5.79 2.74 18.42
C THR A 153 -5.16 1.59 19.19
N THR A 154 -3.93 1.81 19.66
CA THR A 154 -3.19 0.83 20.48
C THR A 154 -3.22 1.24 21.95
N VAL A 155 -3.17 0.26 22.85
CA VAL A 155 -3.15 0.47 24.31
C VAL A 155 -1.94 -0.25 24.89
N GLY A 156 -1.23 0.38 25.82
CA GLY A 156 -0.14 -0.24 26.59
C GLY A 156 1.17 -0.47 25.83
N LEU A 157 1.30 0.03 24.59
CA LEU A 157 2.52 -0.15 23.79
C LEU A 157 3.57 0.95 23.99
N ASP A 158 3.24 2.10 24.56
CA ASP A 158 4.13 3.27 24.57
C ASP A 158 5.46 3.00 25.28
N THR A 159 5.43 2.31 26.41
CA THR A 159 6.65 1.93 27.15
C THR A 159 7.53 0.97 26.33
N MET A 160 6.93 0.00 25.64
CA MET A 160 7.66 -0.93 24.77
C MET A 160 8.21 -0.24 23.53
N VAL A 161 7.48 0.72 22.95
CA VAL A 161 7.96 1.55 21.83
C VAL A 161 9.20 2.32 22.26
N GLU A 162 9.17 2.97 23.42
CA GLU A 162 10.32 3.71 23.95
C GLU A 162 11.50 2.78 24.27
N MET A 163 11.25 1.61 24.86
CA MET A 163 12.31 0.62 25.10
C MET A 163 12.95 0.13 23.80
N ALA A 164 12.15 -0.17 22.78
CA ALA A 164 12.61 -0.60 21.46
C ALA A 164 13.36 0.54 20.74
N TRP A 165 12.85 1.77 20.83
CA TRP A 165 13.48 2.95 20.24
C TRP A 165 14.85 3.23 20.86
N ASN A 166 14.93 3.26 22.18
CA ASN A 166 16.20 3.45 22.90
C ASN A 166 17.20 2.33 22.60
N SER A 167 16.72 1.10 22.41
CA SER A 167 17.57 0.01 21.92
C SER A 167 18.11 0.28 20.52
N LEU A 168 17.26 0.75 19.62
CA LEU A 168 17.62 0.96 18.20
C LEU A 168 18.60 2.11 18.02
N MET A 169 18.44 3.17 18.81
CA MET A 169 19.31 4.35 18.79
C MET A 169 20.64 4.13 19.54
N ASN A 170 20.82 2.97 20.19
CA ASN A 170 22.10 2.61 20.78
C ASN A 170 23.06 2.06 19.71
N ASP A 171 24.23 2.68 19.57
CA ASP A 171 25.25 2.31 18.56
C ASP A 171 25.84 0.91 18.74
N GLU A 172 25.76 0.35 19.95
CA GLU A 172 26.24 -1.01 20.22
C GLU A 172 25.26 -2.09 19.75
N ARG A 173 23.98 -1.75 19.56
CA ARG A 173 22.91 -2.71 19.21
C ARG A 173 22.50 -2.53 17.76
N ARG A 174 22.42 -3.62 17.02
CA ARG A 174 22.19 -3.61 15.56
C ARG A 174 20.98 -4.43 15.16
N ILE A 175 20.75 -5.53 15.88
CA ILE A 175 19.65 -6.45 15.60
C ILE A 175 18.75 -6.54 16.84
N LEU A 176 17.49 -6.12 16.69
CA LEU A 176 16.46 -6.17 17.72
C LEU A 176 15.39 -7.21 17.37
N GLY A 177 15.21 -8.21 18.23
CA GLY A 177 14.15 -9.20 18.12
C GLY A 177 12.97 -8.88 19.05
N LEU A 178 11.77 -8.76 18.49
CA LEU A 178 10.52 -8.61 19.23
C LEU A 178 9.77 -9.94 19.19
N TYR A 179 9.58 -10.62 20.32
CA TYR A 179 8.97 -11.95 20.32
C TYR A 179 7.82 -12.10 21.30
N GLY A 180 6.89 -13.01 20.98
CA GLY A 180 5.70 -13.25 21.78
C GLY A 180 4.64 -14.05 21.02
N MET A 181 3.62 -14.51 21.75
CA MET A 181 2.56 -15.37 21.20
C MET A 181 1.79 -14.70 20.05
N GLY A 182 1.11 -15.49 19.22
CA GLY A 182 0.18 -14.97 18.20
C GLY A 182 -0.89 -14.05 18.81
N GLY A 183 -1.24 -12.96 18.11
CA GLY A 183 -2.27 -12.01 18.56
C GLY A 183 -1.88 -11.07 19.71
N VAL A 184 -0.63 -11.09 20.18
CA VAL A 184 -0.15 -10.24 21.31
C VAL A 184 0.16 -8.79 20.91
N GLY A 185 0.12 -8.45 19.61
CA GLY A 185 0.36 -7.08 19.13
C GLY A 185 1.80 -6.77 18.67
N LYS A 186 2.60 -7.78 18.30
CA LYS A 186 3.96 -7.58 17.79
C LYS A 186 4.02 -6.71 16.54
N THR A 187 3.19 -7.01 15.54
CA THR A 187 3.07 -6.21 14.31
C THR A 187 2.67 -4.77 14.65
N ALA A 188 1.71 -4.58 15.56
CA ALA A 188 1.30 -3.24 16.00
C ALA A 188 2.46 -2.46 16.66
N LEU A 189 3.28 -3.13 17.49
CA LEU A 189 4.49 -2.53 18.06
C LEU A 189 5.51 -2.16 16.99
N LEU A 190 5.76 -3.05 16.02
CA LEU A 190 6.68 -2.79 14.91
C LEU A 190 6.18 -1.61 14.05
N THR A 191 4.87 -1.52 13.80
CA THR A 191 4.22 -0.42 13.07
C THR A 191 4.36 0.92 13.80
N ARG A 192 4.23 0.95 15.13
CA ARG A 192 4.51 2.15 15.95
C ARG A 192 5.98 2.58 15.84
N ILE A 193 6.91 1.63 15.86
CA ILE A 193 8.34 1.91 15.66
C ILE A 193 8.59 2.49 14.26
N ASN A 194 8.01 1.91 13.21
CA ASN A 194 8.08 2.43 11.84
C ASN A 194 7.58 3.89 11.77
N ASN A 195 6.41 4.16 12.34
CA ASN A 195 5.83 5.50 12.31
C ASN A 195 6.67 6.53 13.10
N LYS A 196 7.34 6.10 14.17
CA LYS A 196 8.28 6.96 14.92
C LYS A 196 9.47 7.41 14.04
N PHE A 197 9.93 6.60 13.08
CA PHE A 197 10.93 7.04 12.09
C PHE A 197 10.44 8.12 11.11
N VAL A 198 9.11 8.24 10.92
CA VAL A 198 8.48 9.32 10.14
C VAL A 198 8.37 10.59 10.99
N GLU A 199 8.07 10.44 12.28
CA GLU A 199 7.78 11.54 13.20
C GLU A 199 9.05 12.21 13.76
N GLU A 200 10.10 11.43 14.05
CA GLU A 200 11.34 11.92 14.65
C GLU A 200 12.46 12.15 13.63
N LYS A 201 13.27 13.20 13.85
CA LYS A 201 14.51 13.40 13.10
C LYS A 201 15.52 12.31 13.49
N ASN A 202 16.13 11.72 12.48
CA ASN A 202 17.16 10.69 12.66
C ASN A 202 18.04 10.62 11.39
N ASP A 203 19.18 9.93 11.45
CA ASP A 203 20.20 9.99 10.39
C ASP A 203 20.16 8.80 9.42
N PHE A 204 19.11 7.98 9.46
CA PHE A 204 18.93 6.89 8.50
C PHE A 204 18.52 7.45 7.12
N ASP A 205 19.06 6.86 6.05
CA ASP A 205 18.73 7.20 4.66
C ASP A 205 17.40 6.56 4.22
N VAL A 206 17.10 5.35 4.73
CA VAL A 206 15.91 4.59 4.34
C VAL A 206 15.46 3.61 5.44
N VAL A 207 14.15 3.51 5.61
CA VAL A 207 13.45 2.52 6.43
C VAL A 207 12.61 1.65 5.50
N ILE A 208 12.78 0.34 5.62
CA ILE A 208 12.19 -0.66 4.73
C ILE A 208 11.35 -1.61 5.57
N TRP A 209 10.03 -1.62 5.35
CA TRP A 209 9.13 -2.60 5.92
C TRP A 209 9.00 -3.80 5.00
N VAL A 210 9.08 -5.00 5.57
CA VAL A 210 8.91 -6.26 4.85
C VAL A 210 8.04 -7.20 5.66
N ALA A 211 6.88 -7.58 5.12
CA ALA A 211 6.06 -8.65 5.67
C ALA A 211 6.63 -10.00 5.21
N VAL A 212 7.06 -10.86 6.14
CA VAL A 212 7.73 -12.11 5.81
C VAL A 212 6.71 -13.23 5.69
N SER A 213 6.44 -13.63 4.44
CA SER A 213 5.63 -14.81 4.17
C SER A 213 6.35 -16.09 4.57
N LYS A 214 5.65 -17.02 5.24
CA LYS A 214 6.14 -18.38 5.53
C LYS A 214 6.53 -19.16 4.27
N ASP A 215 5.94 -18.79 3.15
CA ASP A 215 5.91 -19.59 1.94
C ASP A 215 7.02 -19.23 0.95
N PHE A 216 7.42 -17.96 0.85
CA PHE A 216 8.49 -17.50 -0.04
C PHE A 216 9.41 -16.49 0.63
N GLN A 217 9.99 -16.85 1.79
CA GLN A 217 10.75 -15.90 2.61
C GLN A 217 11.76 -15.08 1.80
N ASN A 218 12.66 -15.72 1.05
CA ASN A 218 13.71 -14.98 0.35
C ASN A 218 13.21 -14.10 -0.80
N GLU A 219 12.49 -14.67 -1.75
CA GLU A 219 12.03 -13.95 -2.94
C GLU A 219 11.05 -12.83 -2.56
N SER A 220 10.11 -13.10 -1.66
CA SER A 220 9.17 -12.10 -1.16
C SER A 220 9.88 -10.97 -0.41
N ILE A 221 10.90 -11.29 0.39
CA ILE A 221 11.73 -10.28 1.06
C ILE A 221 12.47 -9.43 0.01
N GLN A 222 13.11 -10.06 -0.98
CA GLN A 222 13.85 -9.34 -2.02
C GLN A 222 12.96 -8.39 -2.81
N ASP A 223 11.76 -8.85 -3.19
CA ASP A 223 10.82 -8.07 -3.99
C ASP A 223 10.30 -6.85 -3.23
N GLN A 224 9.98 -7.01 -1.94
CA GLN A 224 9.56 -5.89 -1.09
C GLN A 224 10.70 -4.89 -0.86
N ILE A 225 11.94 -5.37 -0.63
CA ILE A 225 13.11 -4.50 -0.50
C ILE A 225 13.37 -3.73 -1.80
N LEU A 226 13.34 -4.41 -2.96
CA LEU A 226 13.61 -3.78 -4.25
C LEU A 226 12.49 -2.83 -4.65
N GLY A 227 11.23 -3.18 -4.43
CA GLY A 227 10.10 -2.27 -4.65
C GLY A 227 10.20 -1.00 -3.81
N ARG A 228 10.83 -1.09 -2.63
CA ARG A 228 11.10 0.07 -1.78
C ARG A 228 12.31 0.91 -2.21
N LEU A 229 13.32 0.28 -2.80
CA LEU A 229 14.59 0.91 -3.19
C LEU A 229 14.59 1.44 -4.63
N LEU A 230 13.87 0.77 -5.54
CA LEU A 230 13.90 0.99 -6.98
C LEU A 230 12.48 1.22 -7.49
N VAL A 231 12.26 2.38 -8.11
CA VAL A 231 10.98 2.78 -8.72
C VAL A 231 10.76 2.08 -10.07
N ASP A 232 11.84 1.73 -10.76
CA ASP A 232 11.78 0.94 -11.99
C ASP A 232 11.48 -0.52 -11.65
N ASN A 233 10.52 -1.11 -12.37
CA ASN A 233 10.09 -2.49 -12.16
C ASN A 233 10.94 -3.51 -12.96
N GLU A 234 12.11 -3.11 -13.46
CA GLU A 234 12.98 -3.94 -14.29
C GLU A 234 13.51 -5.16 -13.51
N TRP A 235 13.66 -5.02 -12.19
CA TRP A 235 14.11 -6.10 -11.31
C TRP A 235 13.10 -7.23 -11.13
N LYS A 236 11.82 -7.06 -11.54
CA LYS A 236 10.79 -8.10 -11.37
C LYS A 236 11.09 -9.38 -12.15
N GLN A 237 11.85 -9.28 -13.24
CA GLN A 237 12.27 -10.43 -14.05
C GLN A 237 13.66 -10.97 -13.67
N ALA A 238 14.33 -10.33 -12.71
CA ALA A 238 15.67 -10.72 -12.28
C ALA A 238 15.64 -12.01 -11.45
N THR A 239 16.71 -12.80 -11.55
CA THR A 239 16.93 -14.00 -10.73
C THR A 239 17.19 -13.63 -9.25
N GLU A 240 17.03 -14.58 -8.31
CA GLU A 240 17.29 -14.36 -6.86
C GLU A 240 18.70 -13.78 -6.61
N ASN A 241 19.72 -14.21 -7.37
CA ASN A 241 21.10 -13.74 -7.24
C ASN A 241 21.29 -12.32 -7.79
N GLU A 242 20.61 -11.97 -8.88
CA GLU A 242 20.62 -10.61 -9.44
C GLU A 242 19.91 -9.65 -8.50
N LYS A 243 18.74 -10.04 -7.97
CA LYS A 243 18.00 -9.31 -6.94
C LYS A 243 18.89 -9.06 -5.70
N ALA A 244 19.57 -10.10 -5.20
CA ALA A 244 20.52 -9.96 -4.09
C ALA A 244 21.65 -8.96 -4.39
N SER A 245 22.20 -9.02 -5.61
CA SER A 245 23.27 -8.11 -6.04
C SER A 245 22.79 -6.66 -6.12
N LEU A 246 21.57 -6.43 -6.63
CA LEU A 246 20.94 -5.11 -6.69
C LEU A 246 20.70 -4.54 -5.29
N ILE A 247 20.17 -5.36 -4.37
CA ILE A 247 19.93 -4.96 -2.97
C ILE A 247 21.25 -4.55 -2.32
N ASN A 248 22.28 -5.40 -2.42
CA ASN A 248 23.58 -5.14 -1.81
C ASN A 248 24.20 -3.85 -2.37
N ASN A 249 24.15 -3.65 -3.70
CA ASN A 249 24.70 -2.46 -4.34
C ASN A 249 24.02 -1.16 -3.89
N ASN A 250 22.72 -1.21 -3.60
CA ASN A 250 21.96 -0.07 -3.10
C ASN A 250 22.18 0.19 -1.61
N LEU A 251 22.15 -0.87 -0.78
CA LEU A 251 22.21 -0.74 0.67
C LEU A 251 23.62 -0.51 1.22
N LYS A 252 24.68 -1.00 0.56
CA LYS A 252 26.07 -0.85 1.05
C LYS A 252 26.54 0.60 1.17
N ARG A 253 25.82 1.55 0.57
CA ARG A 253 26.13 2.99 0.57
C ARG A 253 25.15 3.80 1.42
N LYS A 254 24.24 3.14 2.15
CA LYS A 254 23.17 3.76 2.91
C LYS A 254 23.19 3.28 4.36
N LYS A 255 22.86 4.16 5.28
CA LYS A 255 22.49 3.83 6.65
C LYS A 255 21.00 3.47 6.65
N PHE A 256 20.66 2.19 6.76
CA PHE A 256 19.27 1.72 6.61
C PHE A 256 18.70 1.09 7.88
N VAL A 257 17.37 1.05 7.97
CA VAL A 257 16.63 0.22 8.92
C VAL A 257 15.78 -0.78 8.13
N LEU A 258 15.94 -2.06 8.43
CA LEU A 258 15.11 -3.13 7.86
C LEU A 258 14.18 -3.68 8.94
N LEU A 259 12.88 -3.57 8.72
CA LEU A 259 11.82 -4.06 9.60
C LEU A 259 11.22 -5.34 8.99
N LEU A 260 11.50 -6.49 9.57
CA LEU A 260 11.02 -7.80 9.11
C LEU A 260 9.85 -8.25 10.00
N ASP A 261 8.63 -8.20 9.49
CA ASP A 261 7.45 -8.63 10.24
C ASP A 261 7.16 -10.12 10.04
N ASP A 262 6.86 -10.79 11.15
CA ASP A 262 6.45 -12.20 11.29
C ASP A 262 7.48 -13.23 10.80
N LEU A 263 8.68 -13.22 11.38
CA LEU A 263 9.67 -14.25 11.11
C LEU A 263 9.28 -15.61 11.69
N TRP A 264 9.25 -16.61 10.80
CA TRP A 264 9.01 -18.02 11.11
C TRP A 264 10.30 -18.86 11.22
N SER A 265 11.39 -18.39 10.60
CA SER A 265 12.65 -19.13 10.50
C SER A 265 13.83 -18.17 10.34
N LYS A 266 15.06 -18.70 10.39
CA LYS A 266 16.27 -17.89 10.20
C LYS A 266 16.34 -17.38 8.76
N VAL A 267 16.53 -16.07 8.60
CA VAL A 267 16.79 -15.43 7.30
C VAL A 267 18.29 -15.26 7.12
N ASP A 268 18.81 -15.71 5.97
CA ASP A 268 20.20 -15.46 5.59
C ASP A 268 20.30 -14.13 4.85
N LEU A 269 20.77 -13.10 5.55
CA LEU A 269 20.92 -11.74 5.04
C LEU A 269 21.81 -11.69 3.79
N ASN A 270 22.87 -12.49 3.72
CA ASN A 270 23.76 -12.52 2.58
C ASN A 270 23.05 -13.09 1.35
N LYS A 271 22.25 -14.15 1.55
CA LYS A 271 21.49 -14.78 0.46
C LYS A 271 20.46 -13.82 -0.14
N ILE A 272 19.81 -13.00 0.68
CA ILE A 272 18.88 -11.97 0.19
C ILE A 272 19.57 -10.68 -0.27
N GLY A 273 20.89 -10.55 -0.08
CA GLY A 273 21.68 -9.39 -0.51
C GLY A 273 21.68 -8.21 0.47
N VAL A 274 21.16 -8.38 1.68
CA VAL A 274 21.17 -7.34 2.71
C VAL A 274 22.54 -7.32 3.40
N PRO A 275 23.29 -6.20 3.35
CA PRO A 275 24.55 -6.08 4.08
C PRO A 275 24.33 -6.28 5.58
N ALA A 276 25.21 -7.05 6.22
CA ALA A 276 25.15 -7.22 7.67
C ALA A 276 25.31 -5.85 8.37
N PRO A 277 24.50 -5.55 9.39
CA PRO A 277 24.72 -4.40 10.25
C PRO A 277 26.12 -4.36 10.88
N THR A 278 26.86 -3.28 10.65
CA THR A 278 28.19 -3.04 11.24
C THR A 278 28.24 -1.75 12.05
N ARG A 279 29.30 -1.56 12.84
CA ARG A 279 29.57 -0.28 13.51
C ARG A 279 29.84 0.85 12.51
N GLU A 280 30.33 0.50 11.32
CA GLU A 280 30.73 1.46 10.29
C GLU A 280 29.55 1.90 9.43
N ASN A 281 28.61 1.01 9.13
CA ASN A 281 27.41 1.34 8.34
C ASN A 281 26.21 1.78 9.20
N GLU A 282 26.30 1.60 10.51
CA GLU A 282 25.31 1.99 11.54
C GLU A 282 23.86 1.53 11.24
N SER A 283 23.71 0.57 10.34
CA SER A 283 22.41 0.09 9.89
C SER A 283 21.79 -0.82 10.94
N LYS A 284 20.46 -0.94 10.94
CA LYS A 284 19.73 -1.68 11.97
C LYS A 284 18.74 -2.66 11.34
N ILE A 285 18.50 -3.77 12.03
CA ILE A 285 17.47 -4.74 11.69
C ILE A 285 16.57 -4.90 12.91
N VAL A 286 15.25 -4.79 12.68
CA VAL A 286 14.23 -5.13 13.68
C VAL A 286 13.38 -6.21 13.09
N PHE A 287 13.02 -7.20 13.89
CA PHE A 287 12.08 -8.21 13.43
C PHE A 287 11.11 -8.63 14.51
N THR A 288 9.94 -9.08 14.10
CA THR A 288 8.99 -9.74 14.99
C THR A 288 9.06 -11.25 14.79
N ALA A 289 8.86 -12.03 15.85
CA ALA A 289 8.86 -13.48 15.81
C ALA A 289 7.88 -14.07 16.82
N ARG A 290 7.38 -15.28 16.57
CA ARG A 290 6.50 -15.97 17.53
C ARG A 290 7.23 -16.54 18.73
N SER A 291 8.52 -16.84 18.58
CA SER A 291 9.27 -17.59 19.58
C SER A 291 10.66 -17.00 19.83
N LYS A 292 11.18 -17.22 21.04
CA LYS A 292 12.51 -16.76 21.45
C LYS A 292 13.62 -17.48 20.68
N GLU A 293 13.37 -18.72 20.27
CA GLU A 293 14.32 -19.54 19.50
C GLU A 293 14.66 -18.86 18.18
N ILE A 294 13.69 -18.26 17.49
CA ILE A 294 13.91 -17.52 16.25
C ILE A 294 14.82 -16.31 16.49
N CYS A 295 14.62 -15.60 17.61
CA CYS A 295 15.52 -14.49 17.99
C CYS A 295 16.96 -14.94 18.22
N ASN A 296 17.17 -16.14 18.76
CA ASN A 296 18.50 -16.72 18.95
C ASN A 296 19.13 -17.11 17.60
N TYR A 297 18.36 -17.67 16.67
CA TYR A 297 18.86 -18.03 15.34
C TYR A 297 19.29 -16.83 14.50
N MET A 298 18.63 -15.69 14.69
CA MET A 298 18.99 -14.40 14.07
C MET A 298 20.12 -13.68 14.79
N ILE A 299 20.64 -14.22 15.91
CA ILE A 299 21.75 -13.63 16.70
C ILE A 299 21.44 -12.17 17.07
N SER A 300 20.25 -11.95 17.62
CA SER A 300 19.80 -10.62 18.05
C SER A 300 20.61 -10.09 19.24
N ASP A 301 21.04 -8.83 19.17
CA ASP A 301 21.78 -8.15 20.23
C ASP A 301 20.89 -7.87 21.45
N GLN A 302 19.62 -7.60 21.18
CA GLN A 302 18.59 -7.46 22.20
C GLN A 302 17.31 -8.18 21.79
N GLN A 303 16.64 -8.74 22.79
CA GLN A 303 15.37 -9.42 22.66
C GLN A 303 14.37 -8.77 23.61
N ILE A 304 13.23 -8.32 23.08
CA ILE A 304 12.12 -7.79 23.87
C ILE A 304 10.95 -8.75 23.75
N LYS A 305 10.48 -9.26 24.89
CA LYS A 305 9.27 -10.06 24.95
C LYS A 305 8.07 -9.13 24.94
N VAL A 306 7.16 -9.32 24.00
CA VAL A 306 5.85 -8.67 23.97
C VAL A 306 4.89 -9.55 24.75
N ASP A 307 4.58 -9.12 25.97
CA ASP A 307 3.66 -9.80 26.88
C ASP A 307 2.21 -9.34 26.66
N CYS A 308 1.26 -10.13 27.17
CA CYS A 308 -0.15 -9.73 27.21
C CYS A 308 -0.34 -8.44 28.03
N LEU A 309 -1.41 -7.72 27.74
CA LEU A 309 -1.77 -6.48 28.41
C LEU A 309 -2.01 -6.71 29.90
N SER A 310 -1.64 -5.71 30.70
CA SER A 310 -2.03 -5.66 32.11
C SER A 310 -3.56 -5.62 32.25
N PRO A 311 -4.12 -5.96 33.41
CA PRO A 311 -5.58 -5.94 33.61
C PRO A 311 -6.24 -4.59 33.29
N ASP A 312 -5.55 -3.48 33.54
CA ASP A 312 -6.08 -2.14 33.29
C ASP A 312 -6.02 -1.77 31.80
N GLU A 313 -4.90 -2.07 31.13
CA GLU A 313 -4.77 -1.90 29.67
C GLU A 313 -5.73 -2.82 28.90
N ALA A 314 -5.91 -4.06 29.36
CA ALA A 314 -6.85 -5.02 28.78
C ALA A 314 -8.29 -4.54 28.90
N TRP A 315 -8.65 -3.96 30.06
CA TRP A 315 -9.96 -3.34 30.27
C TRP A 315 -10.16 -2.16 29.32
N GLU A 316 -9.15 -1.31 29.15
CA GLU A 316 -9.25 -0.15 28.27
C GLU A 316 -9.37 -0.54 26.79
N LEU A 317 -8.57 -1.50 26.31
CA LEU A 317 -8.70 -2.01 24.95
C LEU A 317 -10.08 -2.62 24.70
N PHE A 318 -10.61 -3.36 25.67
CA PHE A 318 -11.96 -3.93 25.57
C PHE A 318 -13.03 -2.84 25.47
N ARG A 319 -12.91 -1.76 26.26
CA ARG A 319 -13.81 -0.59 26.20
C ARG A 319 -13.80 0.06 24.81
N ILE A 320 -12.62 0.26 24.24
CA ILE A 320 -12.47 0.78 22.88
C ILE A 320 -13.14 -0.13 21.85
N ALA A 321 -12.98 -1.45 22.01
CA ALA A 321 -13.58 -2.43 21.10
C ALA A 321 -15.12 -2.40 21.15
N ILE A 322 -15.71 -2.30 22.34
CA ILE A 322 -17.18 -2.37 22.53
C ILE A 322 -17.90 -1.04 22.26
N GLY A 323 -17.23 0.10 22.48
CA GLY A 323 -17.85 1.43 22.52
C GLY A 323 -18.52 1.75 23.86
N GLU A 324 -18.80 3.02 24.14
CA GLU A 324 -19.30 3.42 25.47
C GLU A 324 -20.77 3.07 25.69
N ILE A 325 -21.59 3.11 24.63
CA ILE A 325 -23.06 2.94 24.70
C ILE A 325 -23.47 1.60 25.34
N PRO A 326 -22.94 0.43 24.94
CA PRO A 326 -23.38 -0.85 25.51
C PRO A 326 -23.12 -1.00 27.02
N LEU A 327 -22.13 -0.28 27.58
CA LEU A 327 -21.80 -0.37 29.01
C LEU A 327 -22.85 0.30 29.91
N GLU A 328 -23.59 1.26 29.37
CA GLU A 328 -24.55 2.08 30.11
C GLU A 328 -25.95 1.48 30.14
N ASN A 329 -26.21 0.48 29.30
CA ASN A 329 -27.52 -0.14 29.13
C ASN A 329 -28.05 -0.84 30.40
N HIS A 330 -27.18 -1.27 31.32
CA HIS A 330 -27.57 -1.88 32.58
C HIS A 330 -26.44 -1.83 33.63
N GLN A 331 -26.78 -1.59 34.90
CA GLN A 331 -25.83 -1.52 36.04
C GLN A 331 -24.93 -2.75 36.25
N ASP A 332 -25.28 -3.89 35.64
CA ASP A 332 -24.56 -5.17 35.80
C ASP A 332 -23.56 -5.38 34.67
N ILE A 333 -23.78 -4.76 33.50
CA ILE A 333 -22.95 -4.95 32.30
C ILE A 333 -21.49 -4.62 32.57
N PRO A 334 -21.12 -3.51 33.25
CA PRO A 334 -19.72 -3.24 33.56
C PRO A 334 -19.04 -4.36 34.37
N ARG A 335 -19.78 -4.99 35.30
CA ARG A 335 -19.28 -6.12 36.09
C ARG A 335 -19.12 -7.39 35.24
N LEU A 336 -20.07 -7.66 34.33
CA LEU A 336 -20.02 -8.79 33.41
C LEU A 336 -18.90 -8.62 32.38
N ALA A 337 -18.76 -7.43 31.80
CA ALA A 337 -17.67 -7.05 30.90
C ALA A 337 -16.30 -7.32 31.53
N ARG A 338 -16.09 -6.93 32.80
CA ARG A 338 -14.84 -7.23 33.53
C ARG A 338 -14.59 -8.73 33.70
N LYS A 339 -15.63 -9.57 33.80
CA LYS A 339 -15.46 -11.03 33.82
C LYS A 339 -15.01 -11.56 32.46
N ILE A 340 -15.57 -11.04 31.37
CA ILE A 340 -15.18 -11.38 30.00
C ILE A 340 -13.72 -10.97 29.73
N VAL A 341 -13.31 -9.75 30.09
CA VAL A 341 -11.92 -9.29 29.94
C VAL A 341 -10.93 -10.21 30.66
N LYS A 342 -11.27 -10.66 31.87
CA LYS A 342 -10.45 -11.63 32.61
C LYS A 342 -10.30 -12.96 31.86
N LYS A 343 -11.32 -13.39 31.11
CA LYS A 343 -11.26 -14.61 30.29
C LYS A 343 -10.35 -14.45 29.07
N CYS A 344 -10.23 -13.25 28.52
CA CYS A 344 -9.31 -12.97 27.40
C CYS A 344 -7.83 -12.97 27.81
N CYS A 345 -7.50 -13.10 29.11
CA CYS A 345 -6.14 -13.22 29.62
C CYS A 345 -5.17 -12.11 29.13
N GLY A 346 -5.69 -10.91 28.91
CA GLY A 346 -4.92 -9.76 28.43
C GLY A 346 -4.47 -9.84 26.97
N LEU A 347 -4.92 -10.83 26.18
CA LEU A 347 -4.54 -10.95 24.78
C LEU A 347 -5.29 -9.92 23.91
N PRO A 348 -4.60 -8.98 23.24
CA PRO A 348 -5.23 -7.94 22.43
C PRO A 348 -6.21 -8.48 21.38
N LEU A 349 -5.81 -9.49 20.60
CA LEU A 349 -6.68 -10.06 19.57
C LEU A 349 -8.00 -10.61 20.16
N ALA A 350 -7.94 -11.34 21.27
CA ALA A 350 -9.14 -11.87 21.91
C ALA A 350 -10.03 -10.77 22.50
N LEU A 351 -9.42 -9.73 23.09
CA LEU A 351 -10.14 -8.56 23.61
C LEU A 351 -10.89 -7.82 22.50
N SER A 352 -10.24 -7.56 21.37
CA SER A 352 -10.87 -6.88 20.22
C SER A 352 -11.99 -7.73 19.61
N VAL A 353 -11.73 -9.01 19.34
CA VAL A 353 -12.69 -9.93 18.71
C VAL A 353 -13.93 -10.15 19.57
N ILE A 354 -13.76 -10.41 20.88
CA ILE A 354 -14.90 -10.57 21.79
C ILE A 354 -15.57 -9.24 22.05
N GLY A 355 -14.80 -8.17 22.24
CA GLY A 355 -15.35 -6.84 22.48
C GLY A 355 -16.30 -6.39 21.37
N LYS A 356 -15.90 -6.56 20.11
CA LYS A 356 -16.76 -6.25 18.96
C LYS A 356 -18.00 -7.14 18.89
N ASN A 357 -17.89 -8.41 19.26
CA ASN A 357 -19.07 -9.27 19.36
C ASN A 357 -20.05 -8.79 20.44
N MET A 358 -19.52 -8.41 21.61
CA MET A 358 -20.31 -7.89 22.73
C MET A 358 -20.91 -6.51 22.45
N ALA A 359 -20.34 -5.73 21.53
CA ALA A 359 -20.86 -4.42 21.14
C ALA A 359 -22.31 -4.45 20.63
N TYR A 360 -22.73 -5.59 20.07
CA TYR A 360 -24.09 -5.79 19.53
C TYR A 360 -25.06 -6.40 20.55
N LYS A 361 -24.64 -6.59 21.81
CA LYS A 361 -25.43 -7.19 22.89
C LYS A 361 -26.03 -6.10 23.78
N GLU A 362 -27.34 -5.91 23.65
CA GLU A 362 -28.04 -4.83 24.37
C GLU A 362 -28.57 -5.32 25.72
N ASP A 363 -29.01 -6.58 25.82
CA ASP A 363 -29.67 -7.11 27.00
C ASP A 363 -28.69 -7.82 27.96
N VAL A 364 -28.83 -7.56 29.26
CA VAL A 364 -27.97 -8.11 30.32
C VAL A 364 -27.94 -9.65 30.34
N HIS A 365 -29.01 -10.33 29.93
CA HIS A 365 -29.06 -11.78 29.82
C HIS A 365 -28.16 -12.31 28.70
N GLU A 366 -27.99 -11.56 27.61
CA GLU A 366 -27.03 -11.93 26.56
C GLU A 366 -25.59 -11.89 27.06
N TRP A 367 -25.25 -10.91 27.93
CA TRP A 367 -23.95 -10.84 28.59
C TRP A 367 -23.71 -11.98 29.57
N ARG A 368 -24.74 -12.38 30.33
CA ARG A 368 -24.66 -13.55 31.23
C ARG A 368 -24.47 -14.84 30.43
N HIS A 369 -25.25 -15.02 29.37
CA HIS A 369 -25.13 -16.17 28.48
C HIS A 369 -23.74 -16.24 27.82
N ALA A 370 -23.19 -15.12 27.37
CA ALA A 370 -21.84 -15.06 26.81
C ALA A 370 -20.78 -15.58 27.78
N ILE A 371 -20.89 -15.22 29.06
CA ILE A 371 -19.98 -15.72 30.11
C ILE A 371 -20.14 -17.22 30.31
N ASP A 372 -21.37 -17.75 30.28
CA ASP A 372 -21.62 -19.18 30.43
C ASP A 372 -20.99 -19.98 29.28
N VAL A 373 -21.11 -19.50 28.05
CA VAL A 373 -20.45 -20.09 26.86
C VAL A 373 -18.93 -20.02 26.97
N LEU A 374 -18.37 -18.88 27.40
CA LEU A 374 -16.92 -18.74 27.60
C LEU A 374 -16.40 -19.60 28.76
N ASN A 375 -17.24 -19.93 29.75
CA ASN A 375 -16.88 -20.83 30.84
C ASN A 375 -16.86 -22.29 30.39
N SER A 376 -17.80 -22.71 29.55
CA SER A 376 -17.83 -24.10 29.06
C SER A 376 -16.70 -24.41 28.08
N ALA A 377 -16.21 -23.42 27.34
CA ALA A 377 -15.13 -23.57 26.37
C ALA A 377 -13.73 -23.87 26.97
N GLY A 378 -13.51 -23.61 28.27
CA GLY A 378 -12.18 -23.65 28.90
C GLY A 378 -11.71 -25.00 29.45
N HIS A 379 -12.48 -26.08 29.27
CA HIS A 379 -12.26 -27.35 29.97
C HIS A 379 -11.52 -28.44 29.17
N GLU A 380 -11.21 -28.22 27.89
CA GLU A 380 -10.90 -29.36 27.01
C GLU A 380 -9.41 -29.57 26.65
N PHE A 381 -8.47 -28.63 26.83
CA PHE A 381 -7.11 -28.82 26.25
C PHE A 381 -5.91 -28.18 27.02
N PRO A 382 -4.71 -28.83 27.02
CA PRO A 382 -3.49 -28.31 27.65
C PRO A 382 -2.55 -27.53 26.69
N GLY A 383 -2.59 -26.19 26.75
CA GLY A 383 -1.60 -25.31 26.08
C GLY A 383 -2.04 -23.84 26.11
N MET A 384 -1.14 -22.86 25.92
CA MET A 384 -1.52 -21.42 25.96
C MET A 384 -2.15 -20.96 24.63
N GLU A 385 -1.63 -21.42 23.49
CA GLU A 385 -2.24 -21.18 22.17
C GLU A 385 -3.58 -21.93 22.02
N GLU A 386 -3.65 -23.17 22.53
CA GLU A 386 -4.89 -23.97 22.58
C GLU A 386 -5.95 -23.39 23.53
N LYS A 387 -5.58 -22.55 24.50
CA LYS A 387 -6.54 -21.83 25.36
C LYS A 387 -7.20 -20.65 24.65
N VAL A 388 -6.60 -20.11 23.59
CA VAL A 388 -7.12 -18.93 22.88
C VAL A 388 -8.11 -19.30 21.79
N LEU A 389 -7.93 -20.43 21.11
CA LEU A 389 -8.86 -20.86 20.05
C LEU A 389 -10.31 -21.03 20.55
N PRO A 390 -10.57 -21.66 21.72
CA PRO A 390 -11.92 -21.77 22.28
C PRO A 390 -12.53 -20.41 22.62
N ILE A 391 -11.71 -19.45 23.05
CA ILE A 391 -12.13 -18.07 23.35
C ILE A 391 -12.52 -17.35 22.05
N LEU A 392 -11.71 -17.46 20.98
CA LEU A 392 -11.99 -16.85 19.69
C LEU A 392 -13.17 -17.50 18.96
N LYS A 393 -13.40 -18.80 19.15
CA LYS A 393 -14.55 -19.52 18.63
C LYS A 393 -15.87 -18.94 19.11
N PHE A 394 -15.91 -18.26 20.27
CA PHE A 394 -17.09 -17.52 20.70
C PHE A 394 -17.62 -16.57 19.61
N SER A 395 -16.74 -15.82 18.94
CA SER A 395 -17.16 -14.90 17.89
C SER A 395 -17.66 -15.61 16.64
N TYR A 396 -17.12 -16.80 16.33
CA TYR A 396 -17.63 -17.67 15.27
C TYR A 396 -19.02 -18.24 15.62
N ASP A 397 -19.21 -18.74 16.85
CA ASP A 397 -20.47 -19.36 17.29
C ASP A 397 -21.63 -18.35 17.26
N ASN A 398 -21.35 -17.08 17.53
CA ASN A 398 -22.31 -15.98 17.49
C ASN A 398 -22.66 -15.46 16.08
N LEU A 399 -22.02 -15.94 15.02
CA LEU A 399 -22.49 -15.69 13.66
C LEU A 399 -23.89 -16.32 13.52
N LYS A 400 -24.89 -15.55 13.07
CA LYS A 400 -26.29 -16.01 13.07
C LYS A 400 -26.57 -17.00 11.93
N ASP A 401 -26.06 -16.70 10.75
CA ASP A 401 -26.38 -17.44 9.53
C ASP A 401 -25.36 -18.56 9.26
N VAL A 402 -25.87 -19.72 8.84
CA VAL A 402 -25.04 -20.89 8.52
C VAL A 402 -24.16 -20.58 7.30
N GLU A 403 -24.68 -19.82 6.34
CA GLU A 403 -23.99 -19.36 5.15
C GLU A 403 -22.77 -18.51 5.51
N VAL A 404 -22.89 -17.58 6.45
CA VAL A 404 -21.78 -16.74 6.93
C VAL A 404 -20.70 -17.59 7.60
N LYS A 405 -21.10 -18.59 8.40
CA LYS A 405 -20.16 -19.55 9.02
C LYS A 405 -19.40 -20.36 7.98
N LEU A 406 -20.09 -20.88 6.96
CA LEU A 406 -19.47 -21.63 5.87
C LEU A 406 -18.49 -20.76 5.07
N CYS A 407 -18.87 -19.52 4.76
CA CYS A 407 -18.02 -18.54 4.09
C CYS A 407 -16.75 -18.24 4.89
N PHE A 408 -16.88 -18.02 6.21
CA PHE A 408 -15.74 -17.84 7.12
C PHE A 408 -14.78 -19.04 7.11
N LEU A 409 -15.29 -20.25 7.28
CA LEU A 409 -14.45 -21.46 7.29
C LEU A 409 -13.75 -21.68 5.96
N TYR A 410 -14.38 -21.31 4.83
CA TYR A 410 -13.78 -21.40 3.51
C TYR A 410 -12.52 -20.52 3.36
N CYS A 411 -12.46 -19.36 4.04
CA CYS A 411 -11.28 -18.51 4.02
C CYS A 411 -10.02 -19.18 4.59
N SER A 412 -10.16 -20.25 5.39
CA SER A 412 -9.02 -21.02 5.91
C SER A 412 -8.28 -21.83 4.82
N LEU A 413 -8.81 -21.90 3.60
CA LEU A 413 -8.14 -22.54 2.46
C LEU A 413 -6.97 -21.72 1.92
N PHE A 414 -6.90 -20.44 2.24
CA PHE A 414 -5.81 -19.59 1.81
C PHE A 414 -4.65 -19.64 2.81
N PRO A 415 -3.41 -19.38 2.38
CA PRO A 415 -2.29 -19.27 3.29
C PRO A 415 -2.55 -18.23 4.39
N LYS A 416 -1.87 -18.39 5.53
CA LYS A 416 -2.01 -17.46 6.66
C LYS A 416 -1.59 -16.05 6.24
N ASP A 417 -2.37 -15.05 6.64
CA ASP A 417 -2.20 -13.63 6.29
C ASP A 417 -2.17 -13.31 4.79
N PHE A 418 -2.61 -14.24 3.95
CA PHE A 418 -2.72 -14.05 2.51
C PHE A 418 -3.82 -13.02 2.17
N GLU A 419 -3.50 -12.09 1.26
CA GLU A 419 -4.49 -11.14 0.75
C GLU A 419 -5.35 -11.79 -0.32
N ILE A 420 -6.64 -11.92 -0.05
CA ILE A 420 -7.64 -12.53 -0.92
C ILE A 420 -8.45 -11.42 -1.59
N GLU A 421 -8.57 -11.47 -2.91
CA GLU A 421 -9.47 -10.59 -3.67
C GLU A 421 -10.93 -10.89 -3.33
N LYS A 422 -11.69 -9.84 -2.98
CA LYS A 422 -13.07 -9.96 -2.49
C LYS A 422 -13.96 -10.62 -3.54
N GLU A 423 -13.85 -10.19 -4.79
CA GLU A 423 -14.62 -10.71 -5.93
C GLU A 423 -14.38 -12.21 -6.11
N THR A 424 -13.12 -12.63 -6.20
CA THR A 424 -12.76 -14.04 -6.36
C THR A 424 -13.26 -14.90 -5.19
N LEU A 425 -13.17 -14.39 -3.96
CA LEU A 425 -13.68 -15.09 -2.78
C LEU A 425 -15.21 -15.30 -2.85
N ILE A 426 -15.94 -14.27 -3.30
CA ILE A 426 -17.40 -14.33 -3.47
C ILE A 426 -17.77 -15.36 -4.56
N GLU A 427 -17.07 -15.37 -5.69
CA GLU A 427 -17.28 -16.35 -6.76
C GLU A 427 -17.12 -17.78 -6.24
N TYR A 428 -16.10 -18.05 -5.42
CA TYR A 428 -15.94 -19.35 -4.80
C TYR A 428 -17.11 -19.73 -3.89
N TRP A 429 -17.59 -18.79 -3.07
CA TRP A 429 -18.74 -19.03 -2.19
C TRP A 429 -20.02 -19.31 -2.97
N ILE A 430 -20.21 -18.65 -4.12
CA ILE A 430 -21.31 -18.93 -5.05
C ILE A 430 -21.18 -20.34 -5.64
N CYS A 431 -20.00 -20.72 -6.15
CA CYS A 431 -19.76 -22.05 -6.71
C CYS A 431 -19.93 -23.17 -5.68
N GLN A 432 -19.56 -22.95 -4.42
CA GLN A 432 -19.81 -23.89 -3.32
C GLN A 432 -21.29 -23.93 -2.88
N GLY A 433 -22.12 -23.02 -3.38
CA GLY A 433 -23.53 -22.91 -3.03
C GLY A 433 -23.78 -22.32 -1.63
N PHE A 434 -22.79 -21.67 -1.02
CA PHE A 434 -23.00 -20.92 0.22
C PHE A 434 -23.82 -19.66 -0.02
N ILE A 435 -23.67 -19.08 -1.21
CA ILE A 435 -24.46 -17.97 -1.72
C ILE A 435 -25.29 -18.49 -2.90
N ASN A 436 -26.60 -18.28 -2.85
CA ASN A 436 -27.49 -18.73 -3.92
C ASN A 436 -27.65 -17.63 -4.97
N ALA A 437 -26.88 -17.73 -6.06
CA ALA A 437 -26.90 -16.78 -7.16
C ALA A 437 -28.28 -16.60 -7.81
N ASN A 438 -29.12 -17.64 -7.80
CA ASN A 438 -30.44 -17.60 -8.45
C ASN A 438 -31.49 -16.79 -7.66
N LYS A 439 -31.18 -16.36 -6.43
CA LYS A 439 -32.09 -15.56 -5.61
C LYS A 439 -32.04 -14.07 -5.94
N TYR A 440 -31.01 -13.60 -6.65
CA TYR A 440 -30.72 -12.16 -6.79
C TYR A 440 -30.33 -11.80 -8.23
N GLU A 441 -30.69 -10.60 -8.68
CA GLU A 441 -30.38 -10.12 -10.03
C GLU A 441 -28.88 -9.90 -10.28
N ASP A 442 -28.11 -9.69 -9.21
CA ASP A 442 -26.66 -9.47 -9.23
C ASP A 442 -25.83 -10.77 -9.10
N GLY A 443 -26.48 -11.93 -9.19
CA GLY A 443 -25.85 -13.23 -9.02
C GLY A 443 -25.36 -13.51 -7.60
N GLY A 444 -25.82 -12.77 -6.58
CA GLY A 444 -25.40 -12.95 -5.19
C GLY A 444 -24.16 -12.14 -4.78
N THR A 445 -23.67 -11.26 -5.66
CA THR A 445 -22.46 -10.44 -5.43
C THR A 445 -22.61 -9.53 -4.21
N ASN A 446 -23.72 -8.79 -4.09
CA ASN A 446 -23.97 -7.90 -2.96
C ASN A 446 -24.12 -8.68 -1.64
N GLN A 447 -24.71 -9.88 -1.70
CA GLN A 447 -24.77 -10.76 -0.52
C GLN A 447 -23.36 -11.15 -0.08
N GLY A 448 -22.48 -11.51 -1.01
CA GLY A 448 -21.08 -11.80 -0.72
C GLY A 448 -20.35 -10.64 -0.05
N TYR A 449 -20.54 -9.43 -0.56
CA TYR A 449 -19.99 -8.21 0.03
C TYR A 449 -20.52 -7.92 1.44
N ASP A 450 -21.82 -8.16 1.70
CA ASP A 450 -22.39 -8.02 3.04
C ASP A 450 -21.80 -9.05 4.01
N ILE A 451 -21.65 -10.32 3.58
CA ILE A 451 -21.00 -11.37 4.38
C ILE A 451 -19.56 -10.97 4.73
N ILE A 452 -18.77 -10.47 3.77
CA ILE A 452 -17.41 -9.95 4.03
C ILE A 452 -17.48 -8.83 5.07
N GLY A 453 -18.40 -7.88 4.90
CA GLY A 453 -18.60 -6.79 5.84
C GLY A 453 -18.92 -7.27 7.25
N LEU A 454 -19.77 -8.30 7.40
CA LEU A 454 -20.09 -8.92 8.68
C LEU A 454 -18.85 -9.55 9.33
N LEU A 455 -18.05 -10.29 8.56
CA LEU A 455 -16.83 -10.94 9.05
C LEU A 455 -15.75 -9.92 9.47
N VAL A 456 -15.60 -8.83 8.70
CA VAL A 456 -14.68 -7.72 9.04
C VAL A 456 -15.15 -7.02 10.32
N ARG A 457 -16.45 -6.70 10.43
CA ARG A 457 -17.01 -6.08 11.66
C ARG A 457 -16.79 -6.98 12.88
N ALA A 458 -16.88 -8.29 12.72
CA ALA A 458 -16.61 -9.28 13.77
C ALA A 458 -15.10 -9.51 14.06
N HIS A 459 -14.19 -8.84 13.35
CA HIS A 459 -12.73 -9.03 13.43
C HIS A 459 -12.29 -10.49 13.13
N LEU A 460 -13.08 -11.18 12.32
CA LEU A 460 -12.77 -12.51 11.78
C LEU A 460 -12.05 -12.41 10.43
N LEU A 461 -12.16 -11.27 9.76
CA LEU A 461 -11.36 -10.87 8.60
C LEU A 461 -10.84 -9.44 8.82
N ILE A 462 -9.78 -9.07 8.11
CA ILE A 462 -9.15 -7.76 8.16
C ILE A 462 -9.15 -7.16 6.74
N ASP A 463 -9.59 -5.91 6.59
CA ASP A 463 -9.44 -5.17 5.34
C ASP A 463 -7.95 -4.87 5.08
N CYS A 464 -7.52 -5.07 3.83
CA CYS A 464 -6.16 -4.72 3.41
C CYS A 464 -6.08 -3.23 3.02
N GLU A 465 -4.87 -2.69 2.84
CA GLU A 465 -4.68 -1.33 2.34
C GLU A 465 -5.40 -1.13 1.00
N VAL A 466 -5.31 -2.14 0.14
CA VAL A 466 -6.12 -2.25 -1.07
C VAL A 466 -7.52 -2.72 -0.66
N LYS A 467 -8.50 -1.81 -0.68
CA LYS A 467 -9.88 -2.06 -0.24
C LYS A 467 -10.61 -3.18 -0.98
N THR A 468 -10.11 -3.63 -2.13
CA THR A 468 -10.64 -4.78 -2.88
C THR A 468 -10.19 -6.13 -2.32
N LYS A 469 -9.36 -6.13 -1.26
CA LYS A 469 -8.83 -7.36 -0.65
C LYS A 469 -9.11 -7.45 0.84
N VAL A 470 -9.18 -8.69 1.32
CA VAL A 470 -9.26 -9.03 2.75
C VAL A 470 -8.22 -10.09 3.10
N LYS A 471 -7.88 -10.20 4.37
CA LYS A 471 -7.02 -11.26 4.88
C LYS A 471 -7.58 -11.86 6.17
N MET A 472 -7.20 -13.10 6.43
CA MET A 472 -7.49 -13.78 7.70
C MET A 472 -6.22 -13.85 8.55
N HIS A 473 -6.28 -13.27 9.75
CA HIS A 473 -5.18 -13.28 10.70
C HIS A 473 -4.77 -14.73 11.03
N ASP A 474 -3.46 -15.00 11.13
CA ASP A 474 -2.92 -16.34 11.38
C ASP A 474 -3.60 -17.15 12.52
N VAL A 475 -3.88 -16.56 13.70
CA VAL A 475 -4.57 -17.19 14.84
C VAL A 475 -6.06 -17.43 14.55
N ILE A 476 -6.70 -16.55 13.77
CA ILE A 476 -8.10 -16.73 13.34
C ILE A 476 -8.18 -17.88 12.34
N CYS A 477 -7.20 -18.00 11.44
CA CYS A 477 -7.06 -19.14 10.53
C CYS A 477 -6.84 -20.45 11.32
N ASP A 478 -5.98 -20.45 12.33
CA ASP A 478 -5.81 -21.60 13.24
C ASP A 478 -7.12 -21.99 13.94
N MET A 479 -7.91 -21.00 14.37
CA MET A 479 -9.22 -21.24 14.96
C MET A 479 -10.23 -21.79 13.94
N ALA A 480 -10.25 -21.30 12.70
CA ALA A 480 -11.13 -21.79 11.65
C ALA A 480 -10.81 -23.26 11.26
N LEU A 481 -9.51 -23.58 11.10
CA LEU A 481 -9.05 -24.95 10.86
C LEU A 481 -9.37 -25.86 12.03
N TRP A 482 -9.21 -25.38 13.27
CA TRP A 482 -9.60 -26.11 14.47
C TRP A 482 -11.10 -26.40 14.50
N VAL A 483 -11.95 -25.41 14.20
CA VAL A 483 -13.41 -25.57 14.13
C VAL A 483 -13.81 -26.61 13.07
N GLU A 484 -13.25 -26.56 11.87
CA GLU A 484 -13.50 -27.56 10.81
C GLU A 484 -13.05 -28.97 11.22
N SER A 485 -11.91 -29.08 11.90
CA SER A 485 -11.39 -30.37 12.38
C SER A 485 -12.21 -30.98 13.52
N GLY A 486 -12.83 -30.16 14.37
CA GLY A 486 -13.66 -30.60 15.49
C GLY A 486 -15.13 -30.88 15.13
N PHE A 487 -15.67 -30.23 14.09
CA PHE A 487 -17.07 -30.37 13.67
C PHE A 487 -17.41 -31.76 13.12
N ARG A 488 -16.40 -32.53 12.66
CA ARG A 488 -16.56 -33.87 12.12
C ARG A 488 -15.55 -34.78 12.80
N LYS A 489 -16.01 -35.87 13.42
CA LYS A 489 -15.17 -36.92 14.04
C LYS A 489 -14.27 -37.69 13.03
N GLN A 490 -13.82 -37.06 11.95
CA GLN A 490 -12.94 -37.63 10.94
C GLN A 490 -11.82 -36.64 10.66
N GLN A 491 -10.60 -37.05 11.00
CA GLN A 491 -9.35 -36.38 10.68
C GLN A 491 -9.31 -36.03 9.17
N GLU A 492 -8.91 -34.80 8.83
CA GLU A 492 -8.47 -34.34 7.49
C GLU A 492 -9.54 -34.24 6.36
N THR A 493 -10.56 -33.38 6.51
CA THR A 493 -11.45 -32.96 5.41
C THR A 493 -10.91 -31.80 4.57
N ILE A 494 -9.93 -31.05 5.08
CA ILE A 494 -9.34 -29.88 4.44
C ILE A 494 -7.82 -30.08 4.36
N PHE A 495 -7.27 -29.92 3.16
CA PHE A 495 -5.84 -30.03 2.91
C PHE A 495 -5.30 -28.71 2.37
N VAL A 496 -4.60 -27.96 3.22
CA VAL A 496 -3.94 -26.70 2.82
C VAL A 496 -2.44 -26.90 2.91
N LYS A 497 -1.76 -26.75 1.78
CA LYS A 497 -0.30 -26.69 1.69
C LYS A 497 0.10 -25.46 0.90
N SER A 498 1.04 -24.75 1.47
CA SER A 498 1.62 -23.58 0.84
C SER A 498 3.11 -23.50 1.16
N GLY A 499 3.84 -22.81 0.29
CA GLY A 499 5.25 -22.51 0.47
C GLY A 499 6.24 -23.30 -0.38
N ALA A 500 7.39 -22.66 -0.60
CA ALA A 500 8.52 -23.11 -1.40
C ALA A 500 9.15 -24.42 -0.90
N HIS A 501 8.95 -24.75 0.37
CA HIS A 501 9.39 -26.03 0.92
C HIS A 501 8.53 -27.22 0.41
N VAL A 502 7.35 -26.95 -0.14
CA VAL A 502 6.46 -27.96 -0.73
C VAL A 502 6.86 -28.18 -2.19
N ARG A 503 7.64 -29.23 -2.45
CA ARG A 503 8.11 -29.61 -3.80
C ARG A 503 7.33 -30.74 -4.44
N GLN A 504 6.53 -31.44 -3.64
CA GLN A 504 5.66 -32.52 -4.07
C GLN A 504 4.42 -32.57 -3.18
N ILE A 505 3.35 -33.15 -3.71
CA ILE A 505 2.18 -33.49 -2.92
C ILE A 505 2.59 -34.60 -1.92
N PRO A 506 2.30 -34.47 -0.62
CA PRO A 506 2.58 -35.52 0.36
C PRO A 506 1.97 -36.87 -0.02
N ASN A 507 2.75 -37.95 0.11
CA ASN A 507 2.30 -39.29 -0.25
C ASN A 507 1.25 -39.89 0.72
N ALA A 508 1.12 -39.33 1.92
CA ALA A 508 0.27 -39.86 2.99
C ALA A 508 -1.17 -39.31 2.97
N ILE A 509 -1.59 -38.60 1.91
CA ILE A 509 -2.94 -38.02 1.83
C ILE A 509 -3.97 -39.14 1.67
N ASN A 510 -4.96 -39.15 2.55
CA ASN A 510 -6.15 -39.97 2.37
C ASN A 510 -7.16 -39.25 1.45
N TRP A 511 -7.03 -39.44 0.14
CA TRP A 511 -7.82 -38.74 -0.88
C TRP A 511 -9.33 -38.98 -0.80
N GLU A 512 -9.78 -40.07 -0.19
CA GLU A 512 -11.21 -40.42 -0.10
C GLU A 512 -12.00 -39.46 0.79
N ILE A 513 -11.34 -38.87 1.79
CA ILE A 513 -11.98 -38.03 2.80
C ILE A 513 -11.76 -36.52 2.55
N VAL A 514 -10.83 -36.15 1.66
CA VAL A 514 -10.54 -34.75 1.33
C VAL A 514 -11.74 -34.13 0.63
N ARG A 515 -12.24 -33.02 1.17
CA ARG A 515 -13.32 -32.21 0.60
C ARG A 515 -12.83 -30.94 -0.04
N ARG A 516 -11.78 -30.33 0.51
CA ARG A 516 -11.19 -29.10 -0.02
C ARG A 516 -9.68 -29.20 -0.01
N MET A 517 -9.05 -28.84 -1.12
CA MET A 517 -7.59 -28.85 -1.28
C MET A 517 -7.11 -27.50 -1.79
N SER A 518 -6.04 -27.00 -1.17
CA SER A 518 -5.34 -25.78 -1.57
C SER A 518 -3.83 -26.05 -1.63
N LEU A 519 -3.26 -25.86 -2.81
CA LEU A 519 -1.85 -25.95 -3.15
C LEU A 519 -1.43 -24.60 -3.75
N THR A 520 -1.22 -23.63 -2.88
CA THR A 520 -0.94 -22.24 -3.27
C THR A 520 0.51 -21.92 -2.95
N ASN A 521 1.20 -21.18 -3.82
CA ASN A 521 2.56 -20.72 -3.51
C ASN A 521 3.57 -21.86 -3.26
N THR A 522 3.50 -22.96 -4.02
CA THR A 522 4.39 -24.13 -3.89
C THR A 522 5.48 -24.18 -4.98
N GLN A 523 6.53 -24.98 -4.76
CA GLN A 523 7.57 -25.30 -5.75
C GLN A 523 7.32 -26.65 -6.45
N ILE A 524 6.06 -27.07 -6.56
CA ILE A 524 5.71 -28.29 -7.28
C ILE A 524 5.89 -28.03 -8.77
N LYS A 525 6.80 -28.78 -9.41
CA LYS A 525 7.03 -28.67 -10.86
C LYS A 525 6.03 -29.45 -11.70
N LYS A 526 5.65 -30.63 -11.22
CA LYS A 526 4.82 -31.59 -11.95
C LYS A 526 3.87 -32.30 -10.99
N ILE A 527 2.60 -32.38 -11.36
CA ILE A 527 1.59 -33.16 -10.66
C ILE A 527 1.24 -34.36 -11.54
N SER A 528 1.69 -35.55 -11.15
CA SER A 528 1.57 -36.78 -11.94
C SER A 528 0.72 -37.88 -11.29
N CYS A 529 0.19 -37.66 -10.09
CA CYS A 529 -0.69 -38.62 -9.44
C CYS A 529 -2.09 -38.64 -10.09
N ASN A 530 -2.81 -39.73 -9.87
CA ASN A 530 -4.19 -39.94 -10.31
C ASN A 530 -5.03 -40.35 -9.09
N PRO A 531 -5.30 -39.39 -8.17
CA PRO A 531 -5.98 -39.69 -6.93
C PRO A 531 -7.48 -39.92 -7.16
N SER A 532 -8.08 -40.79 -6.34
CA SER A 532 -9.52 -40.91 -6.24
C SER A 532 -10.03 -39.97 -5.16
N CYS A 533 -10.66 -38.87 -5.55
CA CYS A 533 -11.17 -37.84 -4.63
C CYS A 533 -12.69 -37.67 -4.79
N PRO A 534 -13.49 -38.69 -4.40
CA PRO A 534 -14.93 -38.71 -4.66
C PRO A 534 -15.69 -37.56 -3.98
N ASN A 535 -15.13 -36.97 -2.93
CA ASN A 535 -15.78 -35.94 -2.10
C ASN A 535 -15.19 -34.53 -2.29
N LEU A 536 -14.20 -34.35 -3.18
CA LEU A 536 -13.50 -33.08 -3.36
C LEU A 536 -14.42 -32.08 -4.08
N SER A 537 -14.81 -31.01 -3.38
CA SER A 537 -15.62 -29.91 -3.91
C SER A 537 -14.81 -28.68 -4.28
N THR A 538 -13.61 -28.52 -3.72
CA THR A 538 -12.72 -27.39 -3.98
C THR A 538 -11.30 -27.86 -4.25
N LEU A 539 -10.72 -27.36 -5.34
CA LEU A 539 -9.31 -27.54 -5.66
C LEU A 539 -8.71 -26.19 -6.08
N LEU A 540 -7.84 -25.64 -5.25
CA LEU A 540 -7.06 -24.44 -5.55
C LEU A 540 -5.62 -24.89 -5.81
N ILE A 541 -5.12 -24.68 -7.02
CA ILE A 541 -3.72 -24.86 -7.39
C ILE A 541 -3.29 -23.55 -8.01
N ARG A 542 -2.84 -22.59 -7.20
CA ARG A 542 -2.61 -21.22 -7.65
C ARG A 542 -1.20 -20.74 -7.33
N GLN A 543 -0.74 -19.74 -8.08
CA GLN A 543 0.51 -19.05 -7.78
C GLN A 543 1.73 -19.99 -7.64
N ASN A 544 1.76 -21.07 -8.42
CA ASN A 544 2.92 -21.98 -8.45
C ASN A 544 3.81 -21.59 -9.63
N SER A 545 4.83 -20.77 -9.34
CA SER A 545 5.74 -20.20 -10.35
C SER A 545 6.59 -21.23 -11.09
N GLU A 546 6.73 -22.44 -10.55
CA GLU A 546 7.48 -23.54 -11.16
C GLU A 546 6.60 -24.67 -11.73
N LEU A 547 5.27 -24.57 -11.62
CA LEU A 547 4.35 -25.64 -12.03
C LEU A 547 4.19 -25.69 -13.55
N GLU A 548 4.96 -26.57 -14.19
CA GLU A 548 5.00 -26.71 -15.65
C GLU A 548 3.83 -27.55 -16.18
N VAL A 549 3.45 -28.62 -15.46
CA VAL A 549 2.53 -29.63 -15.98
C VAL A 549 1.69 -30.32 -14.91
N ILE A 550 0.41 -30.55 -15.23
CA ILE A 550 -0.51 -31.42 -14.47
C ILE A 550 -0.98 -32.56 -15.38
N SER A 551 -0.88 -33.81 -14.93
CA SER A 551 -1.42 -34.97 -15.66
C SER A 551 -2.94 -34.89 -15.76
N VAL A 552 -3.51 -35.18 -16.93
CA VAL A 552 -4.98 -35.23 -17.13
C VAL A 552 -5.64 -36.23 -16.18
N GLY A 553 -4.94 -37.33 -15.87
CA GLY A 553 -5.38 -38.31 -14.89
C GLY A 553 -5.67 -37.71 -13.52
N PHE A 554 -5.02 -36.61 -13.12
CA PHE A 554 -5.19 -35.99 -11.82
C PHE A 554 -6.65 -35.60 -11.54
N PHE A 555 -7.38 -35.11 -12.55
CA PHE A 555 -8.77 -34.65 -12.41
C PHE A 555 -9.82 -35.77 -12.61
N ARG A 556 -9.39 -36.98 -12.99
CA ARG A 556 -10.28 -38.01 -13.54
C ARG A 556 -11.35 -38.49 -12.55
N PHE A 557 -11.03 -38.50 -11.25
CA PHE A 557 -11.89 -39.06 -10.21
C PHE A 557 -12.29 -38.01 -9.17
N MET A 558 -12.77 -36.85 -9.65
CA MET A 558 -13.24 -35.72 -8.83
C MET A 558 -14.70 -35.32 -9.17
N PRO A 559 -15.69 -36.22 -9.04
CA PRO A 559 -17.04 -36.01 -9.55
C PRO A 559 -17.84 -34.90 -8.85
N GLN A 560 -17.40 -34.45 -7.67
CA GLN A 560 -18.07 -33.41 -6.87
C GLN A 560 -17.39 -32.04 -6.98
N LEU A 561 -16.38 -31.90 -7.84
CA LEU A 561 -15.60 -30.67 -7.95
C LEU A 561 -16.45 -29.54 -8.53
N VAL A 562 -16.66 -28.49 -7.73
CA VAL A 562 -17.44 -27.30 -8.14
C VAL A 562 -16.58 -26.03 -8.20
N VAL A 563 -15.42 -26.02 -7.53
CA VAL A 563 -14.41 -24.95 -7.64
C VAL A 563 -13.08 -25.56 -8.06
N LEU A 564 -12.61 -25.14 -9.23
CA LEU A 564 -11.25 -25.39 -9.71
C LEU A 564 -10.60 -24.05 -10.03
N ASP A 565 -9.52 -23.72 -9.32
CA ASP A 565 -8.73 -22.55 -9.64
C ASP A 565 -7.29 -22.96 -9.97
N LEU A 566 -6.88 -22.66 -11.21
CA LEU A 566 -5.53 -22.86 -11.75
C LEU A 566 -4.84 -21.53 -12.13
N SER A 567 -5.33 -20.40 -11.62
CA SER A 567 -4.82 -19.08 -11.94
C SER A 567 -3.42 -18.84 -11.38
N GLU A 568 -2.71 -17.90 -12.01
CA GLU A 568 -1.37 -17.47 -11.59
C GLU A 568 -0.29 -18.57 -11.61
N ASN A 569 -0.50 -19.63 -12.39
CA ASN A 569 0.56 -20.60 -12.73
C ASN A 569 1.15 -20.24 -14.11
N TRP A 570 2.00 -19.20 -14.17
CA TRP A 570 2.42 -18.59 -15.44
C TRP A 570 3.23 -19.49 -16.37
N VAL A 571 3.85 -20.55 -15.84
CA VAL A 571 4.64 -21.54 -16.61
C VAL A 571 3.86 -22.83 -16.92
N LEU A 572 2.59 -22.93 -16.54
CA LEU A 572 1.78 -24.12 -16.81
C LEU A 572 1.54 -24.22 -18.33
N THR A 573 2.20 -25.18 -18.98
CA THR A 573 2.21 -25.29 -20.45
C THR A 573 1.15 -26.23 -21.01
N GLY A 574 0.55 -27.06 -20.17
CA GLY A 574 -0.59 -27.88 -20.56
C GLY A 574 -0.95 -28.98 -19.57
N LEU A 575 -2.03 -29.70 -19.92
CA LEU A 575 -2.44 -30.91 -19.23
C LEU A 575 -1.90 -32.13 -20.00
N LEU A 576 -0.97 -32.87 -19.42
CA LEU A 576 -0.35 -34.04 -20.08
C LEU A 576 -1.40 -35.16 -20.24
N ARG A 577 -1.72 -35.52 -21.48
CA ARG A 577 -2.36 -36.79 -21.81
C ARG A 577 -1.31 -37.89 -21.70
N THR A 578 -1.17 -38.49 -20.52
CA THR A 578 -0.48 -39.77 -20.37
C THR A 578 -1.37 -40.90 -20.83
#